data_AF-A0A9D7N8U5-F1
#
_entry.id   AF-A0A9D7N8U5-F1
#
_cell.length_a   1.000
_cell.length_b   1.000
_cell.length_c   1.000
_cell.angle_alpha   90.00
_cell.angle_beta   90.00
_cell.angle_gamma   90.00
#
_symmetry.space_group_name_H-M   'P 1'
#
loop_
_entity.id
_entity.type
_entity.pdbx_description
1 polymer ?
#
loop_
_entity_poly.entity_id
_entity_poly.type
_entity_poly.pdbx_seq_one_letter_code
_entity_poly.pdbx_strand_id
1 'polypeptide(L)'
;MHRTCFRAFAALLLPLAALSALSAQTEIRQGSLSSGTNTSSGGGGIELGSSLGLTTYQPVSSGAYELKGGFWPALLRSNLSTARNFDAIPGSSRVLLRWDASGTGPLSFYVSRSSSRSGPFNLLGVRSFTGAPTYSFLDTTAIAGTRYFYLLSEVYSTAGIAVPRALAESAAYGTVLPPGVVRVGPGAFASIDAAIAAAPLGTAIWTVLVDPGSYPSFRVTGSAPPVLQIVGDGTGSATIDSSTGPIEVLTRALHQQTYLANLVLGNQTAARPGLRILNCNGPVIVDRCTILSATTSPALSIQTAVAVAVQRCVITGNPGVLFDQARASLIKSRTTGLSLRQGSRVEIGELTNLGGRAVEAGSTLIDVPGTIPDMDTPVFVGADQLFELRLRADPLQPYQMLFSFGHGYVGFFPHELPLLADLLYLSPVLNGVADARGEARFQLLFPSSAAALYGAPFTLQSFVMLTNPLRARFSNVVTKIGLP
;
A
#
# COMPACT_ATOMS: atom_id res chain seq x y z
N MET A 1 -23.87 -2.64 -26.17
CA MET A 1 -22.98 -2.65 -24.98
C MET A 1 -23.67 -3.09 -23.69
N HIS A 2 -24.93 -2.71 -23.39
CA HIS A 2 -25.61 -3.14 -22.14
C HIS A 2 -25.81 -4.65 -21.94
N ARG A 3 -26.02 -5.45 -23.00
CA ARG A 3 -26.27 -6.90 -22.88
C ARG A 3 -25.02 -7.73 -22.53
N THR A 4 -23.83 -7.28 -22.93
CA THR A 4 -22.57 -7.99 -22.68
C THR A 4 -22.09 -7.80 -21.24
N CYS A 5 -22.24 -6.59 -20.69
CA CYS A 5 -21.94 -6.29 -19.29
C CYS A 5 -22.84 -7.10 -18.32
N PHE A 6 -24.12 -7.30 -18.68
CA PHE A 6 -25.06 -8.06 -17.84
C PHE A 6 -24.71 -9.55 -17.74
N ARG A 7 -24.15 -10.15 -18.80
CA ARG A 7 -23.73 -11.57 -18.79
C ARG A 7 -22.47 -11.82 -17.95
N ALA A 8 -21.48 -10.93 -18.01
CA ALA A 8 -20.31 -11.00 -17.15
C ALA A 8 -20.69 -10.80 -15.67
N PHE A 9 -21.66 -9.93 -15.39
CA PHE A 9 -22.16 -9.68 -14.03
C PHE A 9 -22.97 -10.84 -13.45
N ALA A 10 -23.84 -11.48 -14.25
CA ALA A 10 -24.57 -12.67 -13.83
C ALA A 10 -23.63 -13.86 -13.52
N ALA A 11 -22.54 -14.00 -14.27
CA ALA A 11 -21.50 -15.02 -14.00
C ALA A 11 -20.76 -14.78 -12.68
N LEU A 12 -20.67 -13.53 -12.21
CA LEU A 12 -20.09 -13.19 -10.90
C LEU A 12 -21.02 -13.55 -9.73
N LEU A 13 -22.34 -13.48 -9.92
CA LEU A 13 -23.34 -13.79 -8.89
C LEU A 13 -23.72 -15.27 -8.79
N LEU A 14 -23.56 -16.05 -9.85
CA LEU A 14 -23.91 -17.49 -9.89
C LEU A 14 -23.15 -18.37 -8.88
N PRO A 15 -21.83 -18.19 -8.61
CA PRO A 15 -21.16 -18.97 -7.56
C PRO A 15 -21.54 -18.52 -6.13
N LEU A 16 -22.19 -17.36 -5.92
CA LEU A 16 -22.55 -16.86 -4.59
C LEU A 16 -23.76 -17.59 -3.96
N ALA A 17 -24.75 -18.00 -4.75
CA ALA A 17 -25.91 -18.74 -4.23
C ALA A 17 -25.52 -20.16 -3.73
N ALA A 18 -24.45 -20.73 -4.30
CA ALA A 18 -23.88 -21.99 -3.85
C ALA A 18 -23.10 -21.86 -2.53
N LEU A 19 -22.46 -20.71 -2.27
CA LEU A 19 -21.70 -20.48 -1.04
C LEU A 19 -22.59 -20.30 0.19
N SER A 20 -23.78 -19.69 0.05
CA SER A 20 -24.76 -19.62 1.14
C SER A 20 -25.29 -21.01 1.55
N ALA A 21 -25.33 -21.97 0.62
CA ALA A 21 -25.75 -23.34 0.90
C ALA A 21 -24.68 -24.17 1.63
N LEU A 22 -23.39 -23.85 1.45
CA LEU A 22 -22.29 -24.59 2.08
C LEU A 22 -22.05 -24.23 3.56
N SER A 23 -22.48 -23.04 4.00
CA SER A 23 -22.31 -22.59 5.40
C SER A 23 -23.21 -23.33 6.41
N ALA A 24 -24.16 -24.14 5.94
CA ALA A 24 -25.09 -24.88 6.79
C ALA A 24 -24.66 -26.33 7.12
N GLN A 25 -23.50 -26.81 6.67
CA GLN A 25 -23.14 -28.24 6.76
C GLN A 25 -21.77 -28.59 7.34
N THR A 26 -21.18 -27.73 8.20
CA THR A 26 -19.96 -28.11 8.94
C THR A 26 -20.30 -28.42 10.40
N GLU A 27 -20.78 -29.65 10.63
CA GLU A 27 -21.01 -30.21 11.97
C GLU A 27 -19.68 -30.71 12.55
N ILE A 28 -19.31 -30.19 13.72
CA ILE A 28 -18.04 -30.44 14.41
C ILE A 28 -18.05 -31.86 15.02
N ARG A 29 -17.20 -32.77 14.53
CA ARG A 29 -16.84 -34.00 15.26
C ARG A 29 -15.68 -33.70 16.22
N GLN A 30 -15.98 -33.57 17.51
CA GLN A 30 -14.97 -33.59 18.57
C GLN A 30 -14.47 -35.04 18.77
N GLY A 31 -13.18 -35.28 18.53
CA GLY A 31 -12.48 -36.49 18.95
C GLY A 31 -11.89 -36.29 20.35
N SER A 32 -12.24 -37.18 21.28
CA SER A 32 -11.70 -37.21 22.64
C SER A 32 -10.24 -37.68 22.65
N LEU A 33 -9.40 -37.02 23.46
CA LEU A 33 -8.03 -37.46 23.76
C LEU A 33 -7.96 -37.86 25.23
N SER A 34 -7.58 -39.12 25.46
CA SER A 34 -7.42 -39.76 26.76
C SER A 34 -6.16 -39.30 27.48
N SER A 35 -6.26 -39.21 28.80
CA SER A 35 -5.17 -38.89 29.73
C SER A 35 -4.23 -40.07 29.94
N GLY A 36 -2.93 -39.82 29.79
CA GLY A 36 -1.86 -40.75 30.17
C GLY A 36 -0.93 -40.08 31.19
N THR A 37 -0.99 -40.55 32.44
CA THR A 37 -0.07 -40.22 33.53
C THR A 37 1.31 -40.83 33.29
N ASN A 38 2.39 -40.12 33.64
CA ASN A 38 3.65 -40.78 33.97
C ASN A 38 4.44 -40.06 35.06
N THR A 39 5.01 -40.89 35.92
CA THR A 39 5.61 -40.66 37.23
C THR A 39 7.09 -40.28 37.21
N SER A 40 7.53 -39.74 38.34
CA SER A 40 8.84 -39.20 38.74
C SER A 40 9.99 -40.21 38.94
N SER A 41 11.24 -39.75 38.82
CA SER A 41 12.35 -40.02 39.76
C SER A 41 13.52 -39.03 39.59
N GLY A 42 14.09 -38.54 40.73
CA GLY A 42 15.36 -37.78 40.80
C GLY A 42 16.58 -38.71 40.76
N GLY A 43 17.85 -38.33 40.88
CA GLY A 43 18.58 -37.08 41.10
C GLY A 43 20.06 -37.47 41.26
N GLY A 44 21.02 -36.59 40.97
CA GLY A 44 22.46 -36.80 41.24
C GLY A 44 23.37 -36.10 40.22
N GLY A 45 24.17 -35.12 40.68
CA GLY A 45 25.10 -34.35 39.84
C GLY A 45 26.53 -34.88 39.84
N ILE A 46 27.35 -34.36 38.92
CA ILE A 46 28.77 -33.94 39.02
C ILE A 46 29.13 -33.28 37.67
N GLU A 47 29.70 -32.07 37.72
CA GLU A 47 30.27 -31.36 36.56
C GLU A 47 31.60 -31.99 36.10
N LEU A 48 31.93 -31.88 34.81
CA LEU A 48 33.19 -31.32 34.30
C LEU A 48 33.24 -31.40 32.76
N GLY A 49 33.46 -30.24 32.11
CA GLY A 49 34.35 -30.17 30.95
C GLY A 49 33.78 -30.15 29.53
N SER A 50 33.74 -28.93 28.97
CA SER A 50 34.21 -28.57 27.62
C SER A 50 33.27 -28.59 26.40
N SER A 51 33.12 -27.36 25.88
CA SER A 51 33.26 -26.95 24.47
C SER A 51 32.06 -27.02 23.52
N LEU A 52 31.83 -25.85 22.89
CA LEU A 52 31.07 -25.58 21.67
C LEU A 52 29.55 -25.73 21.74
N GLY A 53 28.90 -24.72 22.35
CA GLY A 53 27.46 -24.48 22.18
C GLY A 53 27.14 -23.99 20.77
N LEU A 54 26.83 -24.93 19.87
CA LEU A 54 26.16 -24.66 18.60
C LEU A 54 24.76 -24.12 18.91
N THR A 55 24.48 -22.85 18.61
CA THR A 55 23.13 -22.28 18.78
C THR A 55 22.25 -22.72 17.62
N THR A 56 21.31 -23.62 17.87
CA THR A 56 20.27 -23.99 16.91
C THR A 56 19.04 -23.08 17.06
N TYR A 57 18.69 -22.39 15.99
CA TYR A 57 17.49 -21.56 15.89
C TYR A 57 16.31 -22.41 15.42
N GLN A 58 15.17 -22.34 16.11
CA GLN A 58 13.90 -22.85 15.57
C GLN A 58 12.88 -21.72 15.38
N PRO A 59 12.17 -21.70 14.23
CA PRO A 59 11.11 -20.72 14.00
C PRO A 59 9.87 -21.06 14.84
N VAL A 60 9.29 -20.05 15.49
CA VAL A 60 7.94 -20.14 16.06
C VAL A 60 6.98 -19.41 15.11
N SER A 61 5.78 -19.97 14.93
CA SER A 61 4.76 -19.61 13.93
C SER A 61 4.18 -18.18 14.00
N SER A 62 4.78 -17.29 14.78
CA SER A 62 4.34 -15.89 14.97
C SER A 62 5.39 -14.84 14.61
N GLY A 63 6.53 -15.22 14.02
CA GLY A 63 7.56 -14.26 13.57
C GLY A 63 8.45 -13.69 14.69
N ALA A 64 8.29 -14.16 15.93
CA ALA A 64 9.23 -13.92 17.02
C ALA A 64 10.24 -15.07 17.11
N TYR A 65 11.53 -14.76 17.25
CA TYR A 65 12.58 -15.72 17.58
C TYR A 65 12.71 -15.81 19.10
N GLU A 66 12.50 -16.99 19.69
CA GLU A 66 12.74 -17.21 21.11
C GLU A 66 14.10 -17.92 21.30
N LEU A 67 14.96 -17.36 22.16
CA LEU A 67 16.20 -18.01 22.60
C LEU A 67 15.87 -19.10 23.63
N LYS A 68 16.12 -20.36 23.29
CA LYS A 68 16.19 -21.44 24.29
C LYS A 68 17.65 -21.73 24.66
N GLY A 69 18.03 -21.39 25.90
CA GLY A 69 19.24 -21.87 26.55
C GLY A 69 20.31 -20.79 26.78
N GLY A 70 20.60 -20.52 28.06
CA GLY A 70 21.65 -19.61 28.51
C GLY A 70 21.22 -18.91 29.81
N PHE A 71 21.89 -19.20 30.91
CA PHE A 71 21.60 -18.74 32.27
C PHE A 71 21.86 -17.23 32.38
N TRP A 72 20.92 -16.40 31.92
CA TRP A 72 20.92 -14.95 32.12
C TRP A 72 19.93 -14.58 33.23
N PRO A 73 20.26 -13.63 34.12
CA PRO A 73 19.36 -13.24 35.19
C PRO A 73 18.04 -12.69 34.62
N ALA A 74 16.94 -13.17 35.18
CA ALA A 74 15.56 -12.93 34.76
C ALA A 74 15.05 -11.48 34.91
N LEU A 75 15.94 -10.48 35.04
CA LEU A 75 15.62 -9.08 35.31
C LEU A 75 15.68 -8.13 34.09
N LEU A 76 15.85 -8.66 32.87
CA LEU A 76 15.78 -7.88 31.61
C LEU A 76 14.70 -8.38 30.64
N ARG A 77 13.79 -9.25 31.08
CA ARG A 77 12.57 -9.59 30.33
C ARG A 77 11.47 -8.55 30.59
N SER A 78 11.72 -7.29 30.23
CA SER A 78 10.61 -6.36 30.00
C SER A 78 10.33 -6.31 28.50
N ASN A 79 9.04 -6.26 28.16
CA ASN A 79 8.46 -6.10 26.83
C ASN A 79 8.84 -4.78 26.12
N LEU A 80 10.06 -4.26 26.32
CA LEU A 80 10.64 -3.10 25.66
C LEU A 80 11.11 -3.48 24.24
N SER A 81 10.27 -4.10 23.42
CA SER A 81 10.51 -4.03 21.98
C SER A 81 9.85 -2.75 21.50
N THR A 82 10.65 -1.77 21.07
CA THR A 82 10.09 -0.51 20.56
C THR A 82 9.84 -0.60 19.06
N ALA A 83 10.69 -1.33 18.34
CA ALA A 83 10.57 -1.53 16.91
C ALA A 83 9.43 -2.50 16.55
N ARG A 84 8.66 -2.13 15.54
CA ARG A 84 7.59 -2.94 14.93
C ARG A 84 7.45 -2.61 13.45
N ASN A 85 6.67 -3.40 12.72
CA ASN A 85 6.37 -3.19 11.29
C ASN A 85 7.64 -3.03 10.43
N PHE A 86 8.62 -3.92 10.61
CA PHE A 86 9.85 -3.88 9.84
C PHE A 86 9.62 -4.45 8.43
N ASP A 87 9.68 -3.57 7.44
CA ASP A 87 9.45 -3.88 6.04
C ASP A 87 10.70 -3.59 5.20
N ALA A 88 10.94 -4.42 4.17
CA ALA A 88 12.01 -4.24 3.19
C ALA A 88 11.42 -4.01 1.79
N ILE A 89 11.42 -2.75 1.37
CA ILE A 89 10.76 -2.26 0.16
C ILE A 89 11.78 -2.25 -0.99
N PRO A 90 11.56 -3.02 -2.08
CA PRO A 90 12.49 -3.08 -3.19
C PRO A 90 12.49 -1.78 -4.00
N GLY A 91 13.67 -1.33 -4.38
CA GLY A 91 13.96 -0.20 -5.26
C GLY A 91 14.90 -0.60 -6.41
N SER A 92 15.20 0.34 -7.31
CA SER A 92 16.14 0.11 -8.42
C SER A 92 17.56 0.01 -7.87
N SER A 93 18.13 -1.20 -7.86
CA SER A 93 19.44 -1.50 -7.25
C SER A 93 19.58 -0.96 -5.82
N ARG A 94 18.48 -0.91 -5.07
CA ARG A 94 18.43 -0.45 -3.68
C ARG A 94 17.27 -1.08 -2.93
N VAL A 95 17.33 -1.11 -1.60
CA VAL A 95 16.22 -1.55 -0.74
C VAL A 95 16.01 -0.52 0.37
N LEU A 96 14.78 0.00 0.48
CA LEU A 96 14.39 0.84 1.61
C LEU A 96 13.88 -0.05 2.74
N LEU A 97 14.52 0.05 3.88
CA LEU A 97 14.12 -0.62 5.11
C LEU A 97 13.38 0.39 5.98
N ARG A 98 12.17 0.06 6.42
CA ARG A 98 11.31 0.94 7.23
C ARG A 98 10.78 0.21 8.44
N TRP A 99 10.74 0.90 9.58
CA TRP A 99 10.12 0.39 10.80
C TRP A 99 9.52 1.52 11.62
N ASP A 100 8.52 1.21 12.42
CA ASP A 100 7.97 2.13 13.41
C ASP A 100 8.64 1.88 14.76
N ALA A 101 8.79 2.92 15.56
CA ALA A 101 9.19 2.78 16.95
C ALA A 101 8.39 3.72 17.88
N SER A 102 8.22 3.30 19.14
CA SER A 102 7.55 4.13 20.15
C SER A 102 8.04 3.79 21.56
N GLY A 103 7.89 4.73 22.50
CA GLY A 103 8.22 4.55 23.92
C GLY A 103 9.64 5.04 24.27
N THR A 104 10.11 4.68 25.47
CA THR A 104 11.53 4.83 25.86
C THR A 104 12.35 3.77 25.11
N GLY A 105 13.06 4.21 24.08
CA GLY A 105 13.66 3.33 23.08
C GLY A 105 15.08 2.87 23.36
N PRO A 106 15.64 2.05 22.44
CA PRO A 106 17.06 1.75 22.40
C PRO A 106 17.88 3.03 22.22
N LEU A 107 19.21 2.94 22.37
CA LEU A 107 20.13 4.00 21.94
C LEU A 107 20.17 4.10 20.42
N SER A 108 20.14 2.96 19.73
CA SER A 108 20.17 2.90 18.28
C SER A 108 19.58 1.61 17.72
N PHE A 109 19.31 1.62 16.44
CA PHE A 109 18.97 0.46 15.63
C PHE A 109 20.16 0.08 14.75
N TYR A 110 20.51 -1.21 14.75
CA TYR A 110 21.44 -1.80 13.80
C TYR A 110 20.65 -2.44 12.68
N VAL A 111 21.06 -2.14 11.46
CA VAL A 111 20.46 -2.68 10.24
C VAL A 111 21.52 -3.53 9.55
N SER A 112 21.27 -4.82 9.43
CA SER A 112 22.22 -5.79 8.89
C SER A 112 21.62 -6.59 7.74
N ARG A 113 22.46 -7.13 6.85
CA ARG A 113 22.04 -7.87 5.66
C ARG A 113 22.83 -9.18 5.49
N SER A 114 22.16 -10.20 4.98
CA SER A 114 22.73 -11.50 4.62
C SER A 114 22.13 -12.01 3.31
N SER A 115 22.87 -12.81 2.54
CA SER A 115 22.33 -13.59 1.41
C SER A 115 21.66 -14.90 1.85
N SER A 116 21.82 -15.29 3.13
CA SER A 116 21.18 -16.44 3.76
C SER A 116 20.29 -16.00 4.91
N ARG A 117 19.11 -16.63 5.04
CA ARG A 117 18.13 -16.33 6.10
C ARG A 117 18.69 -16.54 7.50
N SER A 118 19.62 -17.47 7.66
CA SER A 118 20.28 -17.81 8.94
C SER A 118 21.55 -17.00 9.21
N GLY A 119 21.94 -16.10 8.31
CA GLY A 119 23.19 -15.34 8.40
C GLY A 119 24.38 -16.06 7.74
N PRO A 120 25.61 -15.55 7.97
CA PRO A 120 25.95 -14.43 8.85
C PRO A 120 25.43 -13.08 8.33
N PHE A 121 24.98 -12.22 9.24
CA PHE A 121 24.49 -10.87 8.90
C PHE A 121 25.61 -9.84 9.01
N ASN A 122 25.83 -9.09 7.94
CA ASN A 122 26.80 -7.98 7.89
C ASN A 122 26.09 -6.66 8.21
N LEU A 123 26.66 -5.84 9.09
CA LEU A 123 26.11 -4.53 9.43
C LEU A 123 26.17 -3.60 8.21
N LEU A 124 25.01 -3.08 7.81
CA LEU A 124 24.92 -2.04 6.77
C LEU A 124 25.00 -0.65 7.36
N GLY A 125 24.43 -0.45 8.56
CA GLY A 125 24.55 0.82 9.26
C GLY A 125 23.74 0.92 10.54
N VAL A 126 23.86 2.09 11.16
CA VAL A 126 23.28 2.41 12.46
C VAL A 126 22.33 3.61 12.32
N ARG A 127 21.21 3.56 13.04
CA ARG A 127 20.26 4.67 13.17
C ARG A 127 20.04 4.99 14.65
N SER A 128 20.44 6.17 15.08
CA SER A 128 20.20 6.62 16.46
C SER A 128 18.70 6.73 16.73
N PHE A 129 18.28 6.35 17.92
CA PHE A 129 16.91 6.56 18.37
C PHE A 129 16.73 8.04 18.75
N THR A 130 15.75 8.69 18.14
CA THR A 130 15.42 10.11 18.35
C THR A 130 14.01 10.31 18.91
N GLY A 131 13.29 9.22 19.23
CA GLY A 131 11.87 9.26 19.58
C GLY A 131 10.93 9.49 18.39
N ALA A 132 11.44 9.52 17.16
CA ALA A 132 10.60 9.60 15.96
C ALA A 132 9.63 8.39 15.87
N PRO A 133 8.40 8.57 15.36
CA PRO A 133 7.44 7.47 15.25
C PRO A 133 7.82 6.43 14.19
N THR A 134 8.61 6.82 13.18
CA THR A 134 9.02 5.98 12.05
C THR A 134 10.47 6.28 11.69
N TYR A 135 11.21 5.22 11.36
CA TYR A 135 12.62 5.24 10.95
C TYR A 135 12.80 4.57 9.61
N SER A 136 13.91 4.89 8.93
CA SER A 136 14.28 4.22 7.70
C SER A 136 15.80 4.13 7.48
N PHE A 137 16.19 3.15 6.68
CA PHE A 137 17.55 2.95 6.19
C PHE A 137 17.50 2.56 4.70
N LEU A 138 18.26 3.24 3.85
CA LEU A 138 18.36 2.91 2.43
C LEU A 138 19.64 2.12 2.19
N ASP A 139 19.50 0.86 1.81
CA ASP A 139 20.61 0.06 1.31
C ASP A 139 20.80 0.32 -0.18
N THR A 140 21.80 1.14 -0.53
CA THR A 140 22.17 1.46 -1.92
C THR A 140 23.15 0.47 -2.53
N THR A 141 23.53 -0.58 -1.78
CA THR A 141 24.49 -1.60 -2.21
C THR A 141 23.81 -2.91 -2.60
N ALA A 142 22.48 -2.95 -2.59
CA ALA A 142 21.71 -4.13 -2.96
C ALA A 142 21.83 -4.40 -4.46
N ILE A 143 22.32 -5.59 -4.82
CA ILE A 143 22.40 -6.02 -6.21
C ILE A 143 21.01 -6.39 -6.71
N ALA A 144 20.64 -5.89 -7.89
CA ALA A 144 19.37 -6.21 -8.52
C ALA A 144 19.21 -7.72 -8.74
N GLY A 145 17.99 -8.23 -8.54
CA GLY A 145 17.65 -9.66 -8.66
C GLY A 145 18.19 -10.53 -7.52
N THR A 146 19.08 -10.02 -6.66
CA THR A 146 19.64 -10.80 -5.56
C THR A 146 18.72 -10.72 -4.34
N ARG A 147 18.23 -11.88 -3.88
CA ARG A 147 17.43 -11.97 -2.66
C ARG A 147 18.33 -11.78 -1.44
N TYR A 148 17.97 -10.83 -0.59
CA TYR A 148 18.64 -10.56 0.68
C TYR A 148 17.67 -10.68 1.86
N PHE A 149 18.23 -11.04 3.01
CA PHE A 149 17.58 -11.05 4.30
C PHE A 149 18.15 -9.91 5.15
N TYR A 150 17.27 -9.08 5.69
CA TYR A 150 17.59 -7.93 6.50
C TYR A 150 17.20 -8.18 7.94
N LEU A 151 18.10 -7.90 8.87
CA LEU A 151 17.88 -8.02 10.30
C LEU A 151 17.89 -6.64 10.94
N LEU A 152 16.81 -6.31 11.64
CA LEU A 152 16.72 -5.15 12.50
C LEU A 152 17.02 -5.57 13.94
N SER A 153 18.02 -4.94 14.55
CA SER A 153 18.39 -5.15 15.94
C SER A 153 18.34 -3.84 16.72
N GLU A 154 17.93 -3.92 17.97
CA GLU A 154 17.93 -2.78 18.91
C GLU A 154 19.15 -2.84 19.82
N VAL A 155 19.77 -1.69 20.09
CA VAL A 155 20.96 -1.58 20.94
C VAL A 155 20.64 -0.71 22.15
N TYR A 156 20.74 -1.28 23.35
CA TYR A 156 20.32 -0.63 24.59
C TYR A 156 21.47 -0.09 25.45
N SER A 157 22.70 -0.44 25.12
CA SER A 157 23.88 -0.04 25.88
C SER A 157 25.02 0.37 24.97
N THR A 158 25.90 1.23 25.48
CA THR A 158 27.15 1.64 24.80
C THR A 158 28.12 0.48 24.59
N ALA A 159 27.92 -0.64 25.30
CA ALA A 159 28.63 -1.89 25.07
C ALA A 159 28.23 -2.59 23.75
N GLY A 160 27.25 -2.06 23.01
CA GLY A 160 26.94 -2.50 21.65
C GLY A 160 26.16 -3.82 21.55
N ILE A 161 25.55 -4.27 22.66
CA ILE A 161 24.73 -5.49 22.65
C ILE A 161 23.49 -5.25 21.79
N ALA A 162 23.49 -5.87 20.61
CA ALA A 162 22.39 -5.81 19.66
C ALA A 162 21.42 -6.96 19.90
N VAL A 163 20.16 -6.63 20.17
CA VAL A 163 19.07 -7.61 20.34
C VAL A 163 18.29 -7.68 19.04
N PRO A 164 18.32 -8.80 18.30
CA PRO A 164 17.50 -8.98 17.10
C PRO A 164 16.01 -8.82 17.39
N ARG A 165 15.30 -8.08 16.54
CA ARG A 165 13.85 -7.83 16.70
C ARG A 165 13.02 -8.32 15.54
N ALA A 166 13.46 -8.08 14.32
CA ALA A 166 12.67 -8.40 13.13
C ALA A 166 13.57 -8.79 11.97
N LEU A 167 13.04 -9.70 11.16
CA LEU A 167 13.64 -10.12 9.91
C LEU A 167 12.70 -9.73 8.76
N ALA A 168 13.25 -9.10 7.74
CA ALA A 168 12.56 -8.84 6.48
C ALA A 168 13.39 -9.42 5.32
N GLU A 169 12.75 -9.64 4.18
CA GLU A 169 13.44 -10.07 2.97
C GLU A 169 13.02 -9.21 1.79
N SER A 170 13.94 -9.00 0.87
CA SER A 170 13.68 -8.23 -0.35
C SER A 170 14.74 -8.52 -1.40
N ALA A 171 14.40 -8.28 -2.65
CA ALA A 171 15.32 -8.27 -3.78
C ALA A 171 15.13 -6.95 -4.51
N ALA A 172 16.21 -6.17 -4.64
CA ALA A 172 16.19 -4.96 -5.47
C ALA A 172 15.84 -5.34 -6.92
N TYR A 173 15.14 -4.48 -7.64
CA TYR A 173 14.85 -4.69 -9.05
C TYR A 173 15.92 -4.03 -9.94
N GLY A 174 16.00 -4.46 -11.21
CA GLY A 174 16.97 -3.97 -12.18
C GLY A 174 16.92 -2.46 -12.43
N THR A 175 17.98 -1.91 -13.01
CA THR A 175 17.98 -0.54 -13.56
C THR A 175 17.31 -0.48 -14.94
N VAL A 176 17.23 -1.62 -15.63
CA VAL A 176 16.53 -1.74 -16.91
C VAL A 176 15.02 -1.75 -16.65
N LEU A 177 14.35 -0.72 -17.15
CA LEU A 177 12.90 -0.58 -17.04
C LEU A 177 12.23 -1.31 -18.21
N PRO A 178 11.06 -1.96 -17.99
CA PRO A 178 10.27 -2.51 -19.07
C PRO A 178 9.78 -1.44 -20.07
N PRO A 179 9.38 -1.84 -21.28
CA PRO A 179 8.67 -0.95 -22.20
C PRO A 179 7.46 -0.28 -21.52
N GLY A 180 7.27 1.01 -21.79
CA GLY A 180 6.17 1.77 -21.20
C GLY A 180 6.43 2.30 -19.78
N VAL A 181 7.59 2.00 -19.18
CA VAL A 181 8.01 2.51 -17.87
C VAL A 181 9.24 3.41 -18.04
N VAL A 182 9.13 4.64 -17.57
CA VAL A 182 10.23 5.61 -17.54
C VAL A 182 10.49 6.11 -16.14
N ARG A 183 11.70 6.63 -15.89
CA ARG A 183 12.12 7.14 -14.58
C ARG A 183 12.49 8.62 -14.65
N VAL A 184 11.97 9.37 -13.69
CA VAL A 184 12.26 10.78 -13.44
C VAL A 184 13.13 10.89 -12.20
N GLY A 185 14.24 11.63 -12.30
CA GLY A 185 15.26 11.70 -11.25
C GLY A 185 16.66 11.95 -11.81
N PRO A 186 17.73 11.52 -11.12
CA PRO A 186 19.09 11.49 -11.66
C PRO A 186 19.18 10.42 -12.76
N GLY A 187 18.66 10.73 -13.95
CA GLY A 187 18.54 9.80 -15.05
C GLY A 187 18.09 10.47 -16.34
N ALA A 188 17.36 9.72 -17.19
CA ALA A 188 16.98 10.17 -18.54
C ALA A 188 16.01 11.37 -18.55
N PHE A 189 15.16 11.51 -17.53
CA PHE A 189 14.19 12.59 -17.44
C PHE A 189 14.39 13.38 -16.14
N ALA A 190 14.69 14.68 -16.27
CA ALA A 190 14.83 15.59 -15.13
C ALA A 190 13.48 16.10 -14.59
N SER A 191 12.39 15.95 -15.34
CA SER A 191 11.06 16.43 -14.97
C SER A 191 9.95 15.46 -15.41
N ILE A 192 8.83 15.52 -14.70
CA ILE A 192 7.65 14.69 -14.99
C ILE A 192 7.02 15.10 -16.32
N ASP A 193 6.94 16.40 -16.64
CA ASP A 193 6.43 16.87 -17.93
C ASP A 193 7.23 16.31 -19.10
N ALA A 194 8.57 16.31 -19.01
CA ALA A 194 9.42 15.75 -20.06
C ALA A 194 9.19 14.23 -20.23
N ALA A 195 9.00 13.51 -19.12
CA ALA A 195 8.69 12.08 -19.16
C ALA A 195 7.31 11.76 -19.73
N ILE A 196 6.30 12.61 -19.49
CA ILE A 196 4.97 12.48 -20.11
C ILE A 196 5.05 12.76 -21.61
N ALA A 197 5.75 13.83 -22.01
CA ALA A 197 5.89 14.23 -23.40
C ALA A 197 6.70 13.23 -24.24
N ALA A 198 7.56 12.44 -23.61
CA ALA A 198 8.37 11.42 -24.27
C ALA A 198 7.59 10.12 -24.59
N ALA A 199 6.33 10.00 -24.17
CA ALA A 199 5.52 8.84 -24.50
C ALA A 199 5.33 8.72 -26.03
N PRO A 200 5.67 7.57 -26.64
CA PRO A 200 5.47 7.39 -28.07
C PRO A 200 4.00 7.54 -28.49
N LEU A 201 3.78 8.02 -29.72
CA LEU A 201 2.43 8.09 -30.28
C LEU A 201 1.81 6.69 -30.35
N GLY A 202 0.56 6.56 -29.92
CA GLY A 202 -0.16 5.28 -29.90
C GLY A 202 0.14 4.41 -28.68
N THR A 203 1.01 4.85 -27.77
CA THR A 203 1.23 4.16 -26.49
C THR A 203 -0.06 4.18 -25.65
N ALA A 204 -0.65 3.01 -25.41
CA ALA A 204 -1.87 2.87 -24.62
C ALA A 204 -1.63 3.09 -23.12
N ILE A 205 -0.45 2.68 -22.64
CA ILE A 205 -0.09 2.60 -21.23
C ILE A 205 1.29 3.22 -21.02
N TRP A 206 1.39 4.15 -20.07
CA TRP A 206 2.63 4.82 -19.73
C TRP A 206 2.76 5.02 -18.22
N THR A 207 3.91 4.64 -17.69
CA THR A 207 4.22 4.72 -16.25
C THR A 207 5.46 5.57 -16.04
N VAL A 208 5.31 6.63 -15.25
CA VAL A 208 6.37 7.51 -14.81
C VAL A 208 6.72 7.19 -13.36
N LEU A 209 7.88 6.59 -13.15
CA LEU A 209 8.44 6.34 -11.82
C LEU A 209 9.25 7.55 -11.37
N VAL A 210 8.94 8.10 -10.21
CA VAL A 210 9.60 9.30 -9.70
C VAL A 210 10.52 8.91 -8.54
N ASP A 211 11.82 9.12 -8.73
CA ASP A 211 12.81 8.94 -7.68
C ASP A 211 12.61 9.96 -6.54
N PRO A 212 13.10 9.69 -5.32
CA PRO A 212 13.11 10.68 -4.27
C PRO A 212 13.86 11.95 -4.69
N GLY A 213 13.24 13.11 -4.46
CA GLY A 213 13.76 14.39 -4.95
C GLY A 213 12.72 15.49 -4.91
N SER A 214 13.12 16.68 -5.38
CA SER A 214 12.22 17.82 -5.58
C SER A 214 12.11 18.12 -7.07
N TYR A 215 10.88 18.25 -7.56
CA TYR A 215 10.56 18.41 -8.98
C TYR A 215 9.59 19.58 -9.18
N PRO A 216 9.64 20.27 -10.32
CA PRO A 216 8.67 21.30 -10.64
C PRO A 216 7.26 20.73 -10.85
N SER A 217 6.24 21.57 -10.70
CA SER A 217 4.86 21.26 -11.08
C SER A 217 4.77 20.79 -12.54
N PHE A 218 3.81 19.90 -12.83
CA PHE A 218 3.58 19.33 -14.16
C PHE A 218 2.10 19.38 -14.54
N ARG A 219 1.80 19.12 -15.81
CA ARG A 219 0.43 19.08 -16.35
C ARG A 219 0.16 17.79 -17.12
N VAL A 220 -0.92 17.11 -16.74
CA VAL A 220 -1.50 16.01 -17.53
C VAL A 220 -2.66 16.56 -18.34
N THR A 221 -2.58 16.47 -19.66
CA THR A 221 -3.63 16.94 -20.58
C THR A 221 -4.28 15.78 -21.34
N GLY A 222 -5.23 16.10 -22.22
CA GLY A 222 -5.83 15.12 -23.14
C GLY A 222 -4.86 14.51 -24.16
N SER A 223 -3.64 15.05 -24.32
CA SER A 223 -2.62 14.45 -25.20
C SER A 223 -1.76 13.38 -24.52
N ALA A 224 -1.84 13.26 -23.18
CA ALA A 224 -1.11 12.22 -22.48
C ALA A 224 -1.70 10.83 -22.76
N PRO A 225 -0.91 9.75 -22.66
CA PRO A 225 -1.34 8.37 -22.93
C PRO A 225 -2.67 8.01 -22.26
N PRO A 226 -3.50 7.14 -22.88
CA PRO A 226 -4.78 6.74 -22.31
C PRO A 226 -4.69 6.27 -20.87
N VAL A 227 -3.76 5.37 -20.53
CA VAL A 227 -3.50 5.00 -19.14
C VAL A 227 -2.17 5.61 -18.71
N LEU A 228 -2.22 6.69 -17.92
CA LEU A 228 -1.04 7.33 -17.37
C LEU A 228 -0.93 7.08 -15.87
N GLN A 229 0.25 6.63 -15.43
CA GLN A 229 0.57 6.46 -14.01
C GLN A 229 1.78 7.28 -13.65
N ILE A 230 1.71 8.00 -12.54
CA ILE A 230 2.83 8.77 -11.99
C ILE A 230 2.97 8.36 -10.53
N VAL A 231 4.03 7.62 -10.23
CA VAL A 231 4.18 6.92 -8.97
C VAL A 231 5.55 7.19 -8.38
N GLY A 232 5.58 7.68 -7.14
CA GLY A 232 6.82 7.73 -6.37
C GLY A 232 7.34 6.31 -6.13
N ASP A 233 8.65 6.11 -6.27
CA ASP A 233 9.25 4.77 -6.26
C ASP A 233 9.20 4.05 -4.90
N GLY A 234 8.70 4.73 -3.87
CA GLY A 234 8.53 4.19 -2.51
C GLY A 234 9.80 4.15 -1.67
N THR A 235 10.96 4.55 -2.21
CA THR A 235 12.24 4.55 -1.47
C THR A 235 12.53 5.86 -0.73
N GLY A 236 11.68 6.87 -0.91
CA GLY A 236 11.78 8.17 -0.26
C GLY A 236 10.67 9.12 -0.71
N SER A 237 10.80 10.41 -0.39
CA SER A 237 9.81 11.42 -0.78
C SER A 237 10.11 11.99 -2.17
N ALA A 238 9.16 11.87 -3.08
CA ALA A 238 9.12 12.61 -4.34
C ALA A 238 8.21 13.84 -4.18
N THR A 239 8.82 15.01 -3.96
CA THR A 239 8.13 16.27 -3.73
C THR A 239 7.98 17.06 -5.01
N ILE A 240 6.75 17.41 -5.35
CA ILE A 240 6.40 18.18 -6.53
C ILE A 240 6.02 19.59 -6.07
N ASP A 241 6.88 20.56 -6.34
CA ASP A 241 6.73 21.92 -5.87
C ASP A 241 5.69 22.69 -6.69
N SER A 242 4.66 23.22 -6.01
CA SER A 242 3.62 24.04 -6.60
C SER A 242 3.87 25.55 -6.52
N SER A 243 5.08 25.98 -6.15
CA SER A 243 5.42 27.40 -6.02
C SER A 243 5.20 28.19 -7.33
N THR A 244 5.55 27.59 -8.47
CA THR A 244 5.44 28.20 -9.80
C THR A 244 4.07 27.98 -10.46
N GLY A 245 3.35 26.92 -10.09
CA GLY A 245 2.07 26.51 -10.69
C GLY A 245 1.38 25.42 -9.88
N PRO A 246 0.04 25.29 -9.90
CA PRO A 246 -0.60 24.08 -9.39
C PRO A 246 -0.17 22.88 -10.23
N ILE A 247 -0.18 21.69 -9.64
CA ILE A 247 -0.07 20.44 -10.38
C ILE A 247 -1.44 20.15 -10.97
N GLU A 248 -1.52 19.84 -12.27
CA GLU A 248 -2.81 19.79 -12.96
C GLU A 248 -3.07 18.48 -13.67
N VAL A 249 -4.28 17.95 -13.51
CA VAL A 249 -4.85 16.89 -14.35
C VAL A 249 -6.07 17.46 -15.05
N LEU A 250 -5.98 17.60 -16.37
CA LEU A 250 -6.90 18.38 -17.19
C LEU A 250 -7.51 17.52 -18.29
N THR A 251 -8.81 17.74 -18.55
CA THR A 251 -9.46 17.37 -19.84
C THR A 251 -9.33 15.89 -20.21
N ARG A 252 -9.33 14.98 -19.24
CA ARG A 252 -9.22 13.54 -19.49
C ARG A 252 -10.53 13.00 -20.05
N ALA A 253 -10.51 12.46 -21.27
CA ALA A 253 -11.68 11.81 -21.87
C ALA A 253 -12.07 10.52 -21.13
N LEU A 254 -13.26 9.96 -21.39
CA LEU A 254 -13.78 8.77 -20.69
C LEU A 254 -12.84 7.55 -20.73
N HIS A 255 -12.09 7.38 -21.81
CA HIS A 255 -11.13 6.28 -22.00
C HIS A 255 -9.73 6.60 -21.44
N GLN A 256 -9.54 7.80 -20.89
CA GLN A 256 -8.27 8.28 -20.39
C GLN A 256 -8.26 8.26 -18.87
N GLN A 257 -7.31 7.53 -18.32
CA GLN A 257 -7.16 7.20 -16.92
C GLN A 257 -5.89 7.87 -16.39
N THR A 258 -5.91 8.34 -15.14
CA THR A 258 -4.74 8.91 -14.48
C THR A 258 -4.63 8.39 -13.07
N TYR A 259 -3.49 7.80 -12.72
CA TYR A 259 -3.18 7.31 -11.39
C TYR A 259 -1.97 8.05 -10.83
N LEU A 260 -2.15 8.73 -9.70
CA LEU A 260 -1.09 9.43 -8.96
C LEU A 260 -0.89 8.72 -7.62
N ALA A 261 0.32 8.27 -7.31
CA ALA A 261 0.56 7.61 -6.03
C ALA A 261 1.93 7.82 -5.39
N ASN A 262 1.96 7.82 -4.05
CA ASN A 262 3.17 7.96 -3.24
C ASN A 262 3.97 9.25 -3.53
N LEU A 263 3.27 10.37 -3.75
CA LEU A 263 3.87 11.67 -4.05
C LEU A 263 3.58 12.68 -2.92
N VAL A 264 4.44 13.68 -2.77
CA VAL A 264 4.13 14.91 -2.02
C VAL A 264 3.82 16.00 -3.03
N LEU A 265 2.57 16.45 -3.07
CA LEU A 265 2.02 17.35 -4.08
C LEU A 265 1.79 18.74 -3.46
N GLY A 266 2.56 19.72 -3.91
CA GLY A 266 2.46 21.10 -3.49
C GLY A 266 3.29 21.45 -2.25
N ASN A 267 3.13 22.68 -1.78
CA ASN A 267 3.83 23.20 -0.61
C ASN A 267 2.91 24.05 0.28
N GLN A 268 3.23 24.18 1.57
CA GLN A 268 2.39 24.89 2.55
C GLN A 268 2.45 26.42 2.47
N THR A 269 3.27 26.96 1.58
CA THR A 269 3.45 28.42 1.42
C THR A 269 2.73 28.97 0.19
N ALA A 270 2.36 28.11 -0.76
CA ALA A 270 1.76 28.49 -2.02
C ALA A 270 0.27 28.79 -1.83
N ALA A 271 -0.14 30.02 -2.14
CA ALA A 271 -1.53 30.48 -2.12
C ALA A 271 -2.32 29.97 -3.35
N ARG A 272 -2.21 28.68 -3.63
CA ARG A 272 -2.87 27.98 -4.74
C ARG A 272 -2.99 26.48 -4.42
N PRO A 273 -3.84 25.73 -5.14
CA PRO A 273 -3.95 24.30 -4.92
C PRO A 273 -2.65 23.56 -5.16
N GLY A 274 -2.35 22.59 -4.29
CA GLY A 274 -1.27 21.63 -4.50
C GLY A 274 -1.59 20.74 -5.70
N LEU A 275 -2.83 20.25 -5.78
CA LEU A 275 -3.33 19.48 -6.92
C LEU A 275 -4.69 20.04 -7.41
N ARG A 276 -4.80 20.25 -8.72
CA ARG A 276 -6.03 20.63 -9.41
C ARG A 276 -6.44 19.57 -10.42
N ILE A 277 -7.67 19.07 -10.32
CA ILE A 277 -8.28 18.15 -11.29
C ILE A 277 -9.45 18.89 -11.94
N LEU A 278 -9.40 19.10 -13.25
CA LEU A 278 -10.35 19.96 -13.97
C LEU A 278 -10.83 19.33 -15.28
N ASN A 279 -12.14 19.34 -15.50
CA ASN A 279 -12.78 18.87 -16.74
C ASN A 279 -12.46 17.41 -17.08
N CYS A 280 -12.39 16.53 -16.08
CA CYS A 280 -12.04 15.13 -16.27
C CYS A 280 -13.28 14.23 -16.32
N ASN A 281 -13.50 13.61 -17.47
CA ASN A 281 -14.54 12.61 -17.68
C ASN A 281 -14.04 11.19 -17.39
N GLY A 282 -12.77 10.91 -17.66
CA GLY A 282 -12.13 9.64 -17.33
C GLY A 282 -11.68 9.55 -15.87
N PRO A 283 -11.37 8.33 -15.38
CA PRO A 283 -11.05 8.11 -13.98
C PRO A 283 -9.72 8.74 -13.59
N VAL A 284 -9.73 9.51 -12.51
CA VAL A 284 -8.53 10.06 -11.86
C VAL A 284 -8.46 9.51 -10.45
N ILE A 285 -7.39 8.79 -10.15
CA ILE A 285 -7.18 8.15 -8.85
C ILE A 285 -5.94 8.75 -8.20
N VAL A 286 -6.08 9.19 -6.96
CA VAL A 286 -5.01 9.74 -6.14
C VAL A 286 -4.87 8.89 -4.89
N ASP A 287 -3.73 8.24 -4.72
CA ASP A 287 -3.52 7.22 -3.70
C ASP A 287 -2.25 7.46 -2.89
N ARG A 288 -2.33 7.46 -1.56
CA ARG A 288 -1.14 7.63 -0.68
C ARG A 288 -0.33 8.89 -0.98
N CYS A 289 -1.00 9.96 -1.43
CA CYS A 289 -0.35 11.25 -1.65
C CYS A 289 -0.47 12.12 -0.39
N THR A 290 0.54 12.96 -0.16
CA THR A 290 0.43 14.10 0.75
C THR A 290 0.20 15.35 -0.10
N ILE A 291 -0.92 16.05 0.08
CA ILE A 291 -1.31 17.20 -0.74
C ILE A 291 -1.31 18.44 0.16
N LEU A 292 -0.53 19.44 -0.21
CA LEU A 292 -0.25 20.61 0.60
C LEU A 292 -0.61 21.89 -0.16
N SER A 293 -1.18 22.86 0.56
CA SER A 293 -1.31 24.25 0.14
C SER A 293 -1.20 25.20 1.33
N ALA A 294 -1.12 26.50 1.06
CA ALA A 294 -1.29 27.51 2.10
C ALA A 294 -2.69 27.51 2.71
N THR A 295 -2.82 28.16 3.87
CA THR A 295 -4.07 28.31 4.64
C THR A 295 -5.11 29.23 4.00
N THR A 296 -4.81 29.79 2.83
CA THR A 296 -5.71 30.65 2.04
C THR A 296 -6.24 29.96 0.77
N SER A 297 -5.83 28.72 0.51
CA SER A 297 -6.20 27.97 -0.67
C SER A 297 -6.61 26.54 -0.31
N PRO A 298 -7.51 25.91 -1.09
CA PRO A 298 -7.68 24.48 -0.98
C PRO A 298 -6.41 23.74 -1.39
N ALA A 299 -6.13 22.59 -0.77
CA ALA A 299 -4.96 21.77 -1.14
C ALA A 299 -5.26 20.91 -2.35
N LEU A 300 -6.45 20.30 -2.36
CA LEU A 300 -7.00 19.57 -3.50
C LEU A 300 -8.23 20.29 -4.02
N SER A 301 -8.23 20.67 -5.30
CA SER A 301 -9.37 21.26 -5.99
C SER A 301 -9.83 20.33 -7.12
N ILE A 302 -11.09 19.92 -7.08
CA ILE A 302 -11.70 19.04 -8.08
C ILE A 302 -12.89 19.77 -8.69
N GLN A 303 -12.81 20.05 -9.99
CA GLN A 303 -13.73 20.91 -10.70
C GLN A 303 -14.24 20.24 -11.98
N THR A 304 -15.56 20.18 -12.16
CA THR A 304 -16.20 19.65 -13.37
C THR A 304 -15.65 18.26 -13.75
N ALA A 305 -15.51 17.38 -12.76
CA ALA A 305 -14.93 16.05 -12.92
C ALA A 305 -15.87 14.98 -12.38
N VAL A 306 -16.10 13.90 -13.12
CA VAL A 306 -17.19 12.94 -12.82
C VAL A 306 -16.72 11.59 -12.26
N ALA A 307 -15.41 11.37 -12.17
CA ALA A 307 -14.81 10.08 -11.87
C ALA A 307 -13.50 10.22 -11.07
N VAL A 308 -13.55 10.85 -9.89
CA VAL A 308 -12.34 11.05 -9.07
C VAL A 308 -12.35 10.19 -7.81
N ALA A 309 -11.32 9.40 -7.58
CA ALA A 309 -11.13 8.64 -6.35
C ALA A 309 -9.89 9.12 -5.60
N VAL A 310 -10.07 9.52 -4.34
CA VAL A 310 -8.98 9.94 -3.46
C VAL A 310 -8.95 8.98 -2.28
N GLN A 311 -7.81 8.32 -2.08
CA GLN A 311 -7.69 7.25 -1.11
C GLN A 311 -6.37 7.35 -0.36
N ARG A 312 -6.41 7.13 0.96
CA ARG A 312 -5.21 7.08 1.83
C ARG A 312 -4.32 8.32 1.75
N CYS A 313 -4.91 9.47 1.46
CA CYS A 313 -4.17 10.72 1.30
C CYS A 313 -4.12 11.51 2.61
N VAL A 314 -3.11 12.36 2.74
CA VAL A 314 -3.03 13.40 3.78
C VAL A 314 -3.16 14.74 3.08
N ILE A 315 -4.20 15.51 3.39
CA ILE A 315 -4.58 16.71 2.65
C ILE A 315 -4.62 17.90 3.61
N THR A 316 -3.76 18.88 3.40
CA THR A 316 -3.61 20.03 4.32
C THR A 316 -3.69 21.33 3.55
N GLY A 317 -4.81 22.04 3.75
CA GLY A 317 -5.13 23.34 3.15
C GLY A 317 -6.33 23.99 3.84
N ASN A 318 -6.94 25.01 3.24
CA ASN A 318 -8.16 25.63 3.75
C ASN A 318 -9.16 26.01 2.64
N PRO A 319 -10.26 25.24 2.45
CA PRO A 319 -10.51 23.93 3.05
C PRO A 319 -9.43 22.92 2.62
N GLY A 320 -9.27 21.77 3.26
CA GLY A 320 -8.34 20.75 2.75
C GLY A 320 -8.69 20.31 1.31
N VAL A 321 -9.96 19.99 1.07
CA VAL A 321 -10.50 19.60 -0.24
C VAL A 321 -11.67 20.48 -0.66
N LEU A 322 -11.68 20.93 -1.91
CA LEU A 322 -12.79 21.62 -2.56
C LEU A 322 -13.30 20.81 -3.75
N PHE A 323 -14.60 20.49 -3.73
CA PHE A 323 -15.36 19.89 -4.83
C PHE A 323 -16.30 20.92 -5.44
N ASP A 324 -16.24 21.09 -6.75
CA ASP A 324 -17.04 22.06 -7.50
C ASP A 324 -17.57 21.42 -8.79
N GLN A 325 -18.89 21.21 -8.90
CA GLN A 325 -19.49 20.40 -9.98
C GLN A 325 -18.82 19.02 -10.16
N ALA A 326 -18.47 18.35 -9.06
CA ALA A 326 -17.67 17.12 -9.10
C ALA A 326 -18.42 15.90 -8.57
N ARG A 327 -18.10 14.72 -9.12
CA ARG A 327 -18.46 13.42 -8.55
C ARG A 327 -17.19 12.67 -8.16
N ALA A 328 -17.10 12.31 -6.88
CA ALA A 328 -15.87 11.73 -6.35
C ALA A 328 -16.10 10.86 -5.11
N SER A 329 -15.11 10.02 -4.79
CA SER A 329 -15.02 9.31 -3.54
C SER A 329 -13.75 9.72 -2.77
N LEU A 330 -13.86 9.93 -1.46
CA LEU A 330 -12.74 10.25 -0.58
C LEU A 330 -12.71 9.28 0.61
N ILE A 331 -11.80 8.31 0.58
CA ILE A 331 -11.76 7.21 1.54
C ILE A 331 -10.43 7.12 2.31
N LYS A 332 -10.48 6.69 3.56
CA LYS A 332 -9.33 6.43 4.45
C LYS A 332 -8.30 7.57 4.46
N SER A 333 -8.77 8.81 4.32
CA SER A 333 -7.92 9.99 4.12
C SER A 333 -7.98 10.91 5.33
N ARG A 334 -6.98 11.77 5.45
CA ARG A 334 -6.92 12.88 6.41
C ARG A 334 -7.10 14.18 5.66
N THR A 335 -7.99 15.05 6.10
CA THR A 335 -8.17 16.37 5.49
C THR A 335 -8.50 17.43 6.51
N THR A 336 -7.90 18.61 6.44
CA THR A 336 -8.19 19.74 7.34
C THR A 336 -9.59 20.35 7.13
N GLY A 337 -10.23 20.09 6.00
CA GLY A 337 -11.59 20.56 5.73
C GLY A 337 -12.13 20.03 4.41
N LEU A 338 -13.45 20.16 4.23
CA LEU A 338 -14.18 19.68 3.06
C LEU A 338 -15.21 20.73 2.64
N SER A 339 -15.18 21.16 1.39
CA SER A 339 -16.21 22.02 0.80
C SER A 339 -16.78 21.40 -0.48
N LEU A 340 -18.10 21.33 -0.58
CA LEU A 340 -18.84 20.87 -1.77
C LEU A 340 -19.68 22.03 -2.31
N ARG A 341 -19.59 22.26 -3.62
CA ARG A 341 -20.27 23.35 -4.33
C ARG A 341 -20.93 22.90 -5.61
N GLN A 342 -21.89 23.68 -6.08
CA GLN A 342 -22.50 23.58 -7.41
C GLN A 342 -22.96 22.15 -7.80
N GLY A 343 -23.73 21.49 -6.94
CA GLY A 343 -24.28 20.16 -7.26
C GLY A 343 -23.28 19.01 -7.18
N SER A 344 -22.15 19.20 -6.50
CA SER A 344 -21.17 18.12 -6.30
C SER A 344 -21.77 16.94 -5.53
N ARG A 345 -21.37 15.72 -5.87
CA ARG A 345 -21.77 14.49 -5.17
C ARG A 345 -20.54 13.72 -4.71
N VAL A 346 -20.33 13.61 -3.41
CA VAL A 346 -19.12 12.98 -2.85
C VAL A 346 -19.48 11.86 -1.89
N GLU A 347 -18.88 10.68 -2.10
CA GLU A 347 -18.90 9.58 -1.14
C GLU A 347 -17.68 9.66 -0.21
N ILE A 348 -17.86 9.59 1.10
CA ILE A 348 -16.76 9.65 2.08
C ILE A 348 -16.78 8.46 3.03
N GLY A 349 -15.61 7.91 3.37
CA GLY A 349 -15.50 6.78 4.30
C GLY A 349 -14.19 6.83 5.09
N GLU A 350 -14.25 6.61 6.40
CA GLU A 350 -13.09 6.67 7.30
C GLU A 350 -12.23 7.95 7.16
N LEU A 351 -12.88 9.11 7.12
CA LEU A 351 -12.16 10.38 7.19
C LEU A 351 -11.70 10.70 8.61
N THR A 352 -10.44 11.12 8.76
CA THR A 352 -9.89 11.55 10.05
C THR A 352 -9.39 12.99 9.99
N ASN A 353 -9.33 13.67 11.14
CA ASN A 353 -8.91 15.08 11.31
C ASN A 353 -9.71 16.10 10.50
N LEU A 354 -10.97 15.80 10.21
CA LEU A 354 -11.86 16.69 9.47
C LEU A 354 -12.21 17.92 10.31
N GLY A 355 -11.60 19.06 10.00
CA GLY A 355 -11.85 20.32 10.72
C GLY A 355 -13.26 20.84 10.49
N GLY A 356 -13.62 21.17 9.24
CA GLY A 356 -14.95 21.69 8.88
C GLY A 356 -15.55 21.03 7.64
N ARG A 357 -16.89 20.94 7.61
CA ARG A 357 -17.69 20.52 6.45
C ARG A 357 -18.56 21.69 5.98
N ALA A 358 -18.42 22.09 4.71
CA ALA A 358 -19.28 23.08 4.07
C ALA A 358 -19.94 22.46 2.83
N VAL A 359 -21.23 22.16 2.90
CA VAL A 359 -21.99 21.57 1.79
C VAL A 359 -23.00 22.59 1.29
N GLU A 360 -22.77 23.14 0.10
CA GLU A 360 -23.69 24.07 -0.55
C GLU A 360 -25.00 23.37 -0.92
N ALA A 361 -26.11 24.11 -0.92
CA ALA A 361 -27.40 23.63 -1.40
C ALA A 361 -27.28 23.00 -2.81
N GLY A 362 -27.96 21.87 -3.01
CA GLY A 362 -27.89 21.10 -4.25
C GLY A 362 -26.72 20.11 -4.31
N SER A 363 -25.67 20.26 -3.49
CA SER A 363 -24.61 19.26 -3.35
C SER A 363 -25.02 18.13 -2.41
N THR A 364 -24.46 16.95 -2.60
CA THR A 364 -24.73 15.75 -1.80
C THR A 364 -23.44 15.19 -1.22
N LEU A 365 -23.39 15.04 0.10
CA LEU A 365 -22.34 14.30 0.81
C LEU A 365 -22.92 13.00 1.34
N ILE A 366 -22.30 11.87 1.00
CA ILE A 366 -22.72 10.54 1.43
C ILE A 366 -21.66 9.97 2.36
N ASP A 367 -21.94 9.93 3.66
CA ASP A 367 -21.11 9.23 4.63
C ASP A 367 -21.34 7.71 4.53
N VAL A 368 -20.28 6.97 4.23
CA VAL A 368 -20.23 5.50 4.23
C VAL A 368 -19.75 5.05 5.62
N PRO A 369 -20.64 4.46 6.45
CA PRO A 369 -20.31 4.09 7.83
C PRO A 369 -19.40 2.85 7.90
N GLY A 370 -18.82 2.56 9.07
CA GLY A 370 -18.07 1.32 9.34
C GLY A 370 -16.70 1.25 8.67
N THR A 371 -16.06 0.07 8.74
CA THR A 371 -14.71 -0.11 8.22
C THR A 371 -14.73 -0.19 6.70
N ILE A 372 -13.90 0.62 6.05
CA ILE A 372 -13.60 0.55 4.63
C ILE A 372 -12.48 -0.47 4.42
N PRO A 373 -12.72 -1.51 3.61
CA PRO A 373 -11.69 -2.48 3.31
C PRO A 373 -10.43 -1.80 2.76
N ASP A 374 -9.26 -2.17 3.28
CA ASP A 374 -7.98 -1.60 2.88
C ASP A 374 -7.05 -2.69 2.40
N MET A 375 -6.59 -2.54 1.18
CA MET A 375 -5.70 -3.46 0.54
C MET A 375 -4.31 -2.81 0.44
N ASP A 376 -3.32 -3.50 0.98
CA ASP A 376 -1.93 -3.09 0.95
C ASP A 376 -1.06 -4.16 0.29
N THR A 377 -0.11 -3.70 -0.52
CA THR A 377 0.84 -4.52 -1.26
C THR A 377 1.97 -3.62 -1.78
N PRO A 378 3.21 -4.13 -1.88
CA PRO A 378 4.35 -3.42 -2.47
C PRO A 378 4.05 -2.86 -3.86
N VAL A 379 4.55 -1.68 -4.20
CA VAL A 379 4.28 -1.03 -5.51
C VAL A 379 4.80 -1.88 -6.68
N PHE A 380 5.96 -2.50 -6.49
CA PHE A 380 6.61 -3.33 -7.50
C PHE A 380 6.50 -4.80 -7.14
N VAL A 381 6.35 -5.60 -8.18
CA VAL A 381 6.38 -7.06 -8.09
C VAL A 381 7.41 -7.56 -9.09
N GLY A 382 8.46 -8.21 -8.59
CA GLY A 382 9.43 -8.90 -9.43
C GLY A 382 8.86 -10.19 -9.99
N ALA A 383 9.28 -10.57 -11.19
CA ALA A 383 8.96 -11.85 -11.78
C ALA A 383 9.42 -13.01 -10.89
N ASP A 384 8.60 -14.05 -10.79
CA ASP A 384 8.80 -15.23 -9.97
C ASP A 384 9.02 -14.95 -8.47
N GLN A 385 8.69 -13.74 -8.02
CA GLN A 385 8.70 -13.37 -6.61
C GLN A 385 7.29 -13.45 -6.06
N LEU A 386 7.15 -14.19 -4.96
CA LEU A 386 5.95 -14.12 -4.14
C LEU A 386 5.88 -12.75 -3.50
N PHE A 387 4.78 -12.05 -3.70
CA PHE A 387 4.48 -10.83 -2.97
C PHE A 387 3.28 -11.05 -2.06
N GLU A 388 3.39 -10.56 -0.84
CA GLU A 388 2.29 -10.59 0.11
C GLU A 388 1.32 -9.46 -0.21
N LEU A 389 0.04 -9.80 -0.20
CA LEU A 389 -1.04 -8.85 -0.19
C LEU A 389 -1.79 -8.97 1.12
N ARG A 390 -2.05 -7.82 1.74
CA ARG A 390 -2.81 -7.70 3.00
C ARG A 390 -4.13 -7.02 2.71
N LEU A 391 -5.22 -7.66 3.09
CA LEU A 391 -6.55 -7.06 3.11
C LEU A 391 -6.99 -6.89 4.55
N ARG A 392 -7.30 -5.65 4.92
CA ARG A 392 -7.99 -5.29 6.16
C ARG A 392 -9.46 -5.08 5.86
N ALA A 393 -10.34 -5.65 6.65
CA ALA A 393 -11.79 -5.51 6.54
C ALA A 393 -12.41 -5.69 7.94
N ASP A 394 -13.73 -5.66 8.05
CA ASP A 394 -14.37 -6.10 9.29
C ASP A 394 -14.09 -7.59 9.54
N PRO A 395 -14.00 -8.03 10.81
CA PRO A 395 -13.77 -9.44 11.15
C PRO A 395 -14.78 -10.37 10.49
N LEU A 396 -14.27 -11.53 10.05
CA LEU A 396 -15.09 -12.62 9.49
C LEU A 396 -15.91 -12.24 8.26
N GLN A 397 -15.61 -11.13 7.58
CA GLN A 397 -16.31 -10.78 6.36
C GLN A 397 -15.76 -11.56 5.16
N PRO A 398 -16.64 -12.13 4.32
CA PRO A 398 -16.22 -12.74 3.07
C PRO A 398 -15.79 -11.66 2.07
N TYR A 399 -14.75 -11.97 1.31
CA TYR A 399 -14.21 -11.09 0.29
C TYR A 399 -13.97 -11.82 -1.03
N GLN A 400 -13.98 -11.06 -2.11
CA GLN A 400 -13.50 -11.48 -3.42
C GLN A 400 -12.55 -10.41 -3.98
N MET A 401 -11.38 -10.87 -4.41
CA MET A 401 -10.38 -10.07 -5.09
C MET A 401 -10.65 -10.03 -6.58
N LEU A 402 -10.54 -8.83 -7.13
CA LEU A 402 -10.67 -8.52 -8.53
C LEU A 402 -9.33 -8.01 -9.07
N PHE A 403 -9.07 -8.32 -10.33
CA PHE A 403 -7.92 -7.90 -11.11
C PHE A 403 -8.40 -7.22 -12.39
N SER A 404 -7.69 -6.20 -12.86
CA SER A 404 -7.91 -5.54 -14.16
C SER A 404 -6.64 -4.88 -14.67
N PHE A 405 -6.51 -4.68 -15.98
CA PHE A 405 -5.38 -3.96 -16.61
C PHE A 405 -5.58 -2.43 -16.68
N GLY A 406 -6.70 -1.94 -16.16
CA GLY A 406 -7.03 -0.53 -16.16
C GLY A 406 -7.78 -0.10 -14.91
N HIS A 407 -7.98 1.19 -14.82
CA HIS A 407 -8.81 1.85 -13.82
C HIS A 407 -10.19 2.16 -14.40
N GLY A 408 -11.20 1.97 -13.58
CA GLY A 408 -12.58 2.37 -13.85
C GLY A 408 -13.05 3.38 -12.82
N TYR A 409 -14.27 3.89 -13.02
CA TYR A 409 -15.02 4.53 -11.96
C TYR A 409 -16.49 4.18 -12.13
N VAL A 410 -16.94 3.21 -11.37
CA VAL A 410 -18.28 2.66 -11.48
C VAL A 410 -18.96 2.82 -10.13
N GLY A 411 -19.68 3.92 -9.98
CA GLY A 411 -20.55 4.17 -8.82
C GLY A 411 -21.97 3.73 -9.12
N PHE A 412 -22.35 2.52 -8.72
CA PHE A 412 -23.73 2.02 -8.80
C PHE A 412 -24.17 1.35 -7.50
N PHE A 413 -25.46 1.49 -7.18
CA PHE A 413 -26.16 0.66 -6.22
C PHE A 413 -26.12 -0.81 -6.70
N PRO A 414 -25.88 -1.81 -5.83
CA PRO A 414 -25.93 -1.76 -4.36
C PRO A 414 -24.56 -1.55 -3.67
N HIS A 415 -23.59 -0.91 -4.31
CA HIS A 415 -22.26 -0.70 -3.74
C HIS A 415 -22.15 0.65 -3.02
N GLU A 416 -21.49 0.65 -1.86
CA GLU A 416 -21.29 1.88 -1.06
C GLU A 416 -20.09 2.70 -1.54
N LEU A 417 -19.12 2.05 -2.19
CA LEU A 417 -17.91 2.65 -2.75
C LEU A 417 -17.79 2.31 -4.24
N PRO A 418 -17.09 3.14 -5.04
CA PRO A 418 -16.94 2.87 -6.46
C PRO A 418 -16.04 1.66 -6.72
N LEU A 419 -16.41 0.87 -7.72
CA LEU A 419 -15.46 -0.05 -8.35
C LEU A 419 -14.50 0.78 -9.20
N LEU A 420 -13.22 0.67 -8.87
CA LEU A 420 -12.10 1.42 -9.45
C LEU A 420 -11.27 0.58 -10.41
N ALA A 421 -11.54 -0.72 -10.51
CA ALA A 421 -11.00 -1.57 -11.57
C ALA A 421 -11.83 -1.41 -12.85
N ASP A 422 -11.17 -1.45 -14.02
CA ASP A 422 -11.87 -1.40 -15.30
C ASP A 422 -12.70 -2.68 -15.50
N LEU A 423 -14.02 -2.50 -15.66
CA LEU A 423 -15.00 -3.57 -15.88
C LEU A 423 -14.75 -4.39 -17.14
N LEU A 424 -14.16 -3.79 -18.19
CA LEU A 424 -13.92 -4.48 -19.45
C LEU A 424 -12.88 -5.59 -19.33
N TYR A 425 -11.96 -5.46 -18.37
CA TYR A 425 -10.85 -6.39 -18.14
C TYR A 425 -10.90 -7.01 -16.74
N LEU A 426 -12.06 -7.00 -16.10
CA LEU A 426 -12.22 -7.47 -14.74
C LEU A 426 -12.19 -9.00 -14.67
N SER A 427 -11.35 -9.55 -13.80
CA SER A 427 -11.28 -10.98 -13.53
C SER A 427 -11.20 -11.25 -12.03
N PRO A 428 -12.00 -12.18 -11.47
CA PRO A 428 -11.86 -12.60 -10.08
C PRO A 428 -10.58 -13.44 -9.92
N VAL A 429 -9.79 -13.16 -8.88
CA VAL A 429 -8.50 -13.86 -8.65
C VAL A 429 -8.57 -14.79 -7.45
N LEU A 430 -9.16 -14.32 -6.35
CA LEU A 430 -9.16 -15.01 -5.07
C LEU A 430 -10.45 -14.70 -4.33
N ASN A 431 -10.93 -15.64 -3.52
CA ASN A 431 -12.00 -15.42 -2.55
C ASN A 431 -11.58 -15.98 -1.20
N GLY A 432 -12.15 -15.44 -0.13
CA GLY A 432 -11.85 -15.89 1.22
C GLY A 432 -12.71 -15.20 2.26
N VAL A 433 -12.31 -15.34 3.52
CA VAL A 433 -12.92 -14.69 4.68
C VAL A 433 -11.81 -14.03 5.47
N ALA A 434 -12.01 -12.77 5.89
CA ALA A 434 -11.08 -12.10 6.80
C ALA A 434 -11.06 -12.82 8.15
N ASP A 435 -9.90 -12.87 8.82
CA ASP A 435 -9.78 -13.53 10.10
C ASP A 435 -10.56 -12.80 11.23
N ALA A 436 -10.48 -13.31 12.46
CA ALA A 436 -11.14 -12.70 13.62
C ALA A 436 -10.60 -11.30 13.97
N ARG A 437 -9.46 -10.88 13.40
CA ARG A 437 -8.89 -9.54 13.54
C ARG A 437 -9.24 -8.65 12.34
N GLY A 438 -9.99 -9.15 11.37
CA GLY A 438 -10.29 -8.43 10.14
C GLY A 438 -9.15 -8.41 9.14
N GLU A 439 -8.19 -9.33 9.23
CA GLU A 439 -7.04 -9.40 8.34
C GLU A 439 -7.12 -10.63 7.43
N ALA A 440 -6.74 -10.47 6.17
CA ALA A 440 -6.48 -11.57 5.26
C ALA A 440 -5.14 -11.36 4.57
N ARG A 441 -4.32 -12.42 4.52
CA ARG A 441 -3.00 -12.41 3.89
C ARG A 441 -2.92 -13.52 2.87
N PHE A 442 -2.35 -13.20 1.73
CA PHE A 442 -2.13 -14.18 0.66
C PHE A 442 -0.90 -13.78 -0.12
N GLN A 443 -0.29 -14.80 -0.70
CA GLN A 443 0.87 -14.64 -1.56
C GLN A 443 0.42 -14.85 -2.99
N LEU A 444 0.75 -13.87 -3.83
CA LEU A 444 0.54 -13.97 -5.26
C LEU A 444 1.92 -14.09 -5.93
N LEU A 445 1.98 -14.86 -7.00
CA LEU A 445 3.15 -14.99 -7.84
C LEU A 445 2.88 -14.25 -9.14
N PHE A 446 3.80 -13.36 -9.55
CA PHE A 446 3.80 -12.82 -10.90
C PHE A 446 4.75 -13.68 -11.75
N PRO A 447 4.25 -14.63 -12.55
CA PRO A 447 5.11 -15.60 -13.20
C PRO A 447 5.96 -14.95 -14.29
N SER A 448 7.23 -15.35 -14.44
CA SER A 448 8.10 -14.88 -15.52
C SER A 448 7.59 -15.25 -16.92
N SER A 449 6.75 -16.29 -17.02
CA SER A 449 6.04 -16.61 -18.27
C SER A 449 5.10 -15.50 -18.74
N ALA A 450 4.75 -14.55 -17.88
CA ALA A 450 3.98 -13.36 -18.20
C ALA A 450 4.86 -12.16 -18.62
N ALA A 451 6.03 -12.40 -19.21
CA ALA A 451 6.95 -11.33 -19.64
C ALA A 451 6.31 -10.28 -20.56
N ALA A 452 5.27 -10.65 -21.33
CA ALA A 452 4.48 -9.71 -22.13
C ALA A 452 3.73 -8.65 -21.29
N LEU A 453 3.58 -8.88 -19.98
CA LEU A 453 2.95 -7.96 -19.04
C LEU A 453 3.97 -7.11 -18.27
N TYR A 454 5.28 -7.27 -18.51
CA TYR A 454 6.27 -6.38 -17.88
C TYR A 454 6.03 -4.94 -18.29
N GLY A 455 5.99 -4.04 -17.31
CA GLY A 455 5.66 -2.63 -17.50
C GLY A 455 4.18 -2.31 -17.67
N ALA A 456 3.35 -3.31 -18.00
CA ALA A 456 1.91 -3.15 -18.00
C ALA A 456 1.43 -3.08 -16.54
N PRO A 457 0.77 -1.99 -16.14
CA PRO A 457 0.21 -1.91 -14.84
C PRO A 457 -1.02 -2.80 -14.76
N PHE A 458 -1.19 -3.41 -13.60
CA PHE A 458 -2.42 -4.07 -13.25
C PHE A 458 -2.93 -3.55 -11.93
N THR A 459 -4.23 -3.58 -11.81
CA THR A 459 -4.99 -3.05 -10.71
C THR A 459 -5.63 -4.22 -9.99
N LEU A 460 -5.46 -4.25 -8.67
CA LEU A 460 -6.22 -5.11 -7.80
C LEU A 460 -7.24 -4.25 -7.05
N GLN A 461 -8.41 -4.82 -6.80
CA GLN A 461 -9.39 -4.29 -5.86
C GLN A 461 -10.14 -5.45 -5.23
N SER A 462 -10.30 -5.49 -3.92
CA SER A 462 -11.23 -6.43 -3.29
C SER A 462 -12.61 -5.81 -3.13
N PHE A 463 -13.65 -6.63 -3.13
CA PHE A 463 -14.91 -6.27 -2.49
C PHE A 463 -15.20 -7.20 -1.33
N VAL A 464 -15.80 -6.64 -0.30
CA VAL A 464 -16.20 -7.31 0.94
C VAL A 464 -17.72 -7.25 1.01
N MET A 465 -18.36 -8.40 1.27
CA MET A 465 -19.82 -8.45 1.40
C MET A 465 -20.21 -8.25 2.87
N LEU A 466 -21.02 -7.25 3.12
CA LEU A 466 -21.70 -7.06 4.40
C LEU A 466 -22.97 -7.92 4.41
N THR A 467 -23.19 -8.66 5.48
CA THR A 467 -24.30 -9.62 5.57
C THR A 467 -25.62 -9.00 6.05
N ASN A 468 -25.63 -7.77 6.57
CA ASN A 468 -26.86 -7.13 7.07
C ASN A 468 -26.79 -5.59 7.06
N PRO A 469 -27.44 -4.89 6.10
CA PRO A 469 -28.08 -5.42 4.89
C PRO A 469 -27.04 -5.96 3.89
N LEU A 470 -27.47 -6.81 2.95
CA LEU A 470 -26.59 -7.32 1.87
C LEU A 470 -26.08 -6.14 1.02
N ARG A 471 -24.85 -5.73 1.27
CA ARG A 471 -24.15 -4.65 0.56
C ARG A 471 -22.74 -5.09 0.25
N ALA A 472 -22.16 -4.56 -0.82
CA ALA A 472 -20.76 -4.78 -1.12
C ALA A 472 -19.97 -3.48 -0.97
N ARG A 473 -18.84 -3.57 -0.27
CA ARG A 473 -17.86 -2.50 -0.13
C ARG A 473 -16.62 -2.84 -0.91
N PHE A 474 -16.27 -1.98 -1.84
CA PHE A 474 -14.96 -2.10 -2.49
C PHE A 474 -13.88 -1.51 -1.59
N SER A 475 -12.71 -2.15 -1.60
CA SER A 475 -11.50 -1.57 -1.03
C SER A 475 -11.00 -0.40 -1.86
N ASN A 476 -9.98 0.27 -1.36
CA ASN A 476 -9.10 1.07 -2.21
C ASN A 476 -8.57 0.22 -3.38
N VAL A 477 -8.21 0.90 -4.45
CA VAL A 477 -7.46 0.26 -5.52
C VAL A 477 -5.98 0.17 -5.16
N VAL A 478 -5.27 -0.87 -5.58
CA VAL A 478 -3.81 -0.89 -5.59
C VAL A 478 -3.35 -1.21 -7.00
N THR A 479 -2.39 -0.44 -7.48
CA THR A 479 -1.79 -0.67 -8.79
C THR A 479 -0.37 -1.18 -8.64
N LYS A 480 -0.01 -2.10 -9.54
CA LYS A 480 1.25 -2.81 -9.56
C LYS A 480 1.86 -2.73 -10.94
N ILE A 481 3.19 -2.74 -10.96
CA ILE A 481 3.97 -2.81 -12.19
C ILE A 481 4.81 -4.08 -12.09
N GLY A 482 4.60 -5.00 -13.02
CA GLY A 482 5.44 -6.18 -13.16
C GLY A 482 6.82 -5.79 -13.68
N LEU A 483 7.86 -6.18 -12.96
CA LEU A 483 9.25 -6.00 -13.38
C LEU A 483 9.90 -7.37 -13.65
N PRO A 484 10.86 -7.44 -14.59
CA PRO A 484 11.63 -8.65 -14.86
C PRO A 484 12.43 -9.12 -13.65
#